data_AF-A0A157SZZ0-F1
#
_entry.id   AF-A0A157SZZ0-F1
#
_cell.length_a   1.000
_cell.length_b   1.000
_cell.length_c   1.000
_cell.angle_alpha   90.00
_cell.angle_beta   90.00
_cell.angle_gamma   90.00
#
_symmetry.space_group_name_H-M   'P 1'
#
loop_
_entity.id
_entity.type
_entity.pdbx_description
1 polymer ?
#
loop_
_entity_poly.entity_id
_entity_poly.type
_entity_poly.pdbx_seq_one_letter_code
_entity_poly.pdbx_strand_id
1 'polypeptide(L)'
;MSQKKNEMLWLAQKIVSAYNNVGFVSAVIFGKQGSGKTTYAFKVSRDVFWKLNNLSTKDDAWQYVQNSYFFELPDALSKIQDAIDNDYRIPLLIFDDAGIWLSKYVWYEDYMKTFYKIYALIRTRVSAVIFTTPSPEDLAFYLREKGWYQIRVTMVNRKTMTARATLYSKDFGRNSKGEIVTQVKKKALDLFKVQIPDIIYKEYMQRRRETERKLLQELRQILSTLNVNNSVN
;
A
#
# COMPACT_ATOMS: atom_id res chain seq x y z
N MET A 1 -31.80 8.63 -12.52
CA MET A 1 -30.98 9.35 -11.51
C MET A 1 -29.56 9.46 -12.04
N SER A 2 -29.12 10.66 -12.41
CA SER A 2 -27.74 10.91 -12.84
C SER A 2 -26.79 10.58 -11.68
N GLN A 3 -25.99 9.52 -11.81
CA GLN A 3 -24.89 9.26 -10.88
C GLN A 3 -23.97 10.48 -10.94
N LYS A 4 -23.94 11.30 -9.89
CA LYS A 4 -22.86 12.28 -9.68
C LYS A 4 -21.56 11.56 -9.95
N LYS A 5 -20.84 11.97 -10.98
CA LYS A 5 -19.53 11.42 -11.34
C LYS A 5 -18.64 11.66 -10.13
N ASN A 6 -18.37 10.59 -9.38
CA ASN A 6 -17.68 10.71 -8.11
C ASN A 6 -16.27 11.20 -8.40
N GLU A 7 -15.94 12.39 -7.94
CA GLU A 7 -14.70 13.06 -8.36
C GLU A 7 -13.47 12.34 -7.83
N MET A 8 -13.58 11.58 -6.75
CA MET A 8 -12.49 10.79 -6.16
C MET A 8 -12.64 9.29 -6.42
N LEU A 9 -11.51 8.58 -6.47
CA LEU A 9 -11.50 7.12 -6.37
C LEU A 9 -12.17 6.64 -5.08
N TRP A 10 -12.81 5.47 -5.11
CA TRP A 10 -13.60 5.01 -3.97
C TRP A 10 -12.77 4.84 -2.71
N LEU A 11 -11.56 4.28 -2.82
CA LEU A 11 -10.68 4.09 -1.67
C LEU A 11 -10.25 5.44 -1.07
N ALA A 12 -10.00 6.46 -1.89
CA ALA A 12 -9.65 7.80 -1.42
C ALA A 12 -10.77 8.41 -0.58
N GLN A 13 -12.04 8.24 -0.97
CA GLN A 13 -13.19 8.70 -0.17
C GLN A 13 -13.22 8.06 1.22
N LYS A 14 -12.89 6.76 1.31
CA LYS A 14 -12.83 6.05 2.59
C LYS A 14 -11.68 6.55 3.46
N ILE A 15 -10.53 6.83 2.86
CA ILE A 15 -9.37 7.36 3.58
C ILE A 15 -9.66 8.78 4.11
N VAL A 16 -10.22 9.67 3.29
CA VAL A 16 -10.62 11.02 3.73
C VAL A 16 -11.63 10.96 4.88
N SER A 17 -12.63 10.08 4.77
CA SER A 17 -13.60 9.86 5.85
C SER A 17 -12.93 9.33 7.12
N ALA A 18 -11.98 8.39 7.00
CA ALA A 18 -11.22 7.88 8.14
C ALA A 18 -10.30 8.94 8.76
N TYR A 19 -9.69 9.83 7.96
CA TYR A 19 -8.87 10.93 8.45
C TYR A 19 -9.69 11.89 9.33
N ASN A 20 -10.85 12.32 8.84
CA ASN A 20 -11.70 13.29 9.53
C ASN A 20 -12.42 12.73 10.77
N ASN A 21 -12.73 11.42 10.79
CA ASN A 21 -13.52 10.80 11.85
C ASN A 21 -12.70 9.89 12.80
N VAL A 22 -11.38 10.07 12.86
CA VAL A 22 -10.48 9.23 13.67
C VAL A 22 -10.64 7.72 13.36
N GLY A 23 -11.02 7.39 12.11
CA GLY A 23 -11.18 6.03 11.60
C GLY A 23 -9.85 5.42 11.12
N PHE A 24 -9.87 4.19 10.64
CA PHE A 24 -8.68 3.54 10.06
C PHE A 24 -9.04 2.73 8.82
N VAL A 25 -8.23 2.86 7.78
CA VAL A 25 -8.32 2.09 6.53
C VAL A 25 -7.07 1.25 6.37
N SER A 26 -7.22 -0.06 6.23
CA SER A 26 -6.13 -0.93 5.78
C SER A 26 -6.53 -1.57 4.46
N ALA A 27 -5.68 -1.43 3.45
CA ALA A 27 -5.98 -1.85 2.09
C ALA A 27 -4.84 -2.67 1.49
N VAL A 28 -5.16 -3.79 0.85
CA VAL A 28 -4.24 -4.59 0.04
C VAL A 28 -4.64 -4.49 -1.42
N ILE A 29 -3.80 -3.85 -2.22
CA ILE A 29 -3.95 -3.71 -3.68
C ILE A 29 -3.11 -4.79 -4.36
N PHE A 30 -3.75 -5.66 -5.14
CA PHE A 30 -3.09 -6.81 -5.74
C PHE A 30 -3.48 -7.10 -7.19
N GLY A 31 -2.70 -7.95 -7.85
CA GLY A 31 -2.82 -8.28 -9.27
C GLY A 31 -1.47 -8.45 -9.96
N LYS A 32 -1.50 -8.97 -11.19
CA LYS A 32 -0.29 -9.26 -11.98
C LYS A 32 0.68 -8.06 -12.03
N GLN A 33 1.98 -8.33 -12.14
CA GLN A 33 2.98 -7.30 -12.39
C GLN A 33 2.61 -6.49 -13.65
N GLY A 34 2.86 -5.18 -13.62
CA GLY A 34 2.45 -4.27 -14.70
C GLY A 34 0.95 -3.99 -14.83
N SER A 35 0.09 -4.45 -13.91
CA SER A 35 -1.37 -4.20 -14.00
C SER A 35 -1.80 -2.76 -13.64
N GLY A 36 -0.90 -1.95 -13.07
CA GLY A 36 -1.19 -0.59 -12.59
C GLY A 36 -1.52 -0.46 -11.11
N LYS A 37 -1.11 -1.43 -10.26
CA LYS A 37 -1.33 -1.40 -8.79
C LYS A 37 -0.77 -0.13 -8.15
N THR A 38 0.52 0.13 -8.35
CA THR A 38 1.22 1.31 -7.81
C THR A 38 0.57 2.59 -8.32
N THR A 39 0.25 2.66 -9.63
CA THR A 39 -0.46 3.81 -10.20
C THR A 39 -1.82 4.03 -9.54
N TYR A 40 -2.58 2.97 -9.25
CA TYR A 40 -3.84 3.09 -8.53
C TYR A 40 -3.61 3.62 -7.11
N ALA A 41 -2.66 3.08 -6.36
CA ALA A 41 -2.29 3.54 -5.02
C ALA A 41 -1.90 5.03 -5.02
N PHE A 42 -1.10 5.46 -6.00
CA PHE A 42 -0.67 6.85 -6.14
C PHE A 42 -1.82 7.78 -6.50
N LYS A 43 -2.75 7.35 -7.36
CA LYS A 43 -3.96 8.14 -7.66
C LYS A 43 -4.89 8.23 -6.46
N VAL A 44 -4.99 7.19 -5.65
CA VAL A 44 -5.70 7.23 -4.37
C VAL A 44 -5.05 8.25 -3.45
N SER A 45 -3.72 8.22 -3.30
CA SER A 45 -2.96 9.19 -2.50
C SER A 45 -3.20 10.63 -2.97
N ARG A 46 -3.07 10.88 -4.28
CA ARG A 46 -3.33 12.17 -4.91
C ARG A 46 -4.74 12.67 -4.59
N ASP A 47 -5.76 11.82 -4.75
CA ASP A 47 -7.14 12.21 -4.48
C ASP A 47 -7.37 12.52 -2.99
N VAL A 48 -6.71 11.80 -2.08
CA VAL A 48 -6.74 12.08 -0.64
C VAL A 48 -6.12 13.45 -0.34
N PHE A 49 -4.89 13.70 -0.81
CA PHE A 49 -4.20 14.97 -0.55
C PHE A 49 -4.88 16.15 -1.24
N TRP A 50 -5.39 15.98 -2.45
CA TRP A 50 -6.20 16.97 -3.13
C TRP A 50 -7.37 17.42 -2.25
N LYS A 51 -8.10 16.46 -1.68
CA LYS A 51 -9.26 16.75 -0.86
C LYS A 51 -8.92 17.32 0.51
N LEU A 52 -7.94 16.77 1.21
CA LEU A 52 -7.58 17.19 2.57
C LEU A 52 -6.91 18.57 2.59
N ASN A 53 -6.12 18.90 1.56
CA ASN A 53 -5.45 20.19 1.44
C ASN A 53 -6.31 21.24 0.72
N ASN A 54 -7.57 20.93 0.37
CA ASN A 54 -8.49 21.81 -0.36
C ASN A 54 -7.87 22.43 -1.64
N LEU A 55 -7.14 21.62 -2.42
CA LEU A 55 -6.44 22.10 -3.60
C LEU A 55 -7.41 22.31 -4.77
N SER A 56 -7.11 23.28 -5.64
CA SER A 56 -7.95 23.61 -6.79
C SER A 56 -7.99 22.46 -7.80
N THR A 57 -6.84 21.82 -8.07
CA THR A 57 -6.76 20.70 -9.01
C THR A 57 -6.10 19.49 -8.37
N LYS A 58 -6.41 18.30 -8.92
CA LYS A 58 -5.75 17.06 -8.50
C LYS A 58 -4.27 17.03 -8.86
N ASP A 59 -3.84 17.80 -9.86
CA ASP A 59 -2.45 17.78 -10.27
C ASP A 59 -1.54 18.49 -9.26
N ASP A 60 -2.05 19.50 -8.56
CA ASP A 60 -1.36 20.15 -7.44
C ASP A 60 -1.08 19.20 -6.26
N ALA A 61 -1.80 18.08 -6.20
CA ALA A 61 -1.67 17.11 -5.13
C ALA A 61 -0.52 16.11 -5.34
N TRP A 62 0.06 16.03 -6.55
CA TRP A 62 1.09 15.03 -6.87
C TRP A 62 2.36 15.17 -6.02
N GLN A 63 2.74 16.41 -5.66
CA GLN A 63 3.89 16.68 -4.79
C GLN A 63 3.78 15.99 -3.41
N TYR A 64 2.56 15.83 -2.89
CA TYR A 64 2.35 15.20 -1.59
C TYR A 64 2.45 13.67 -1.66
N VAL A 65 2.24 13.07 -2.84
CA VAL A 65 2.29 11.61 -3.02
C VAL A 65 3.68 11.06 -2.68
N GLN A 66 4.74 11.80 -3.00
CA GLN A 66 6.15 11.42 -2.79
C GLN A 66 6.51 11.17 -1.32
N ASN A 67 5.77 11.81 -0.41
CA ASN A 67 5.96 11.69 1.04
C ASN A 67 5.05 10.63 1.68
N SER A 68 4.30 9.89 0.87
CA SER A 68 3.32 8.91 1.33
C SER A 68 3.63 7.48 0.93
N TYR A 69 4.63 7.24 0.09
CA TYR A 69 5.02 5.89 -0.32
C TYR A 69 6.45 5.53 0.09
N PHE A 70 6.62 4.26 0.44
CA PHE A 70 7.83 3.71 1.03
C PHE A 70 8.09 2.34 0.40
N PHE A 71 9.33 2.12 -0.01
CA PHE A 71 9.79 0.79 -0.41
C PHE A 71 10.30 0.01 0.80
N GLU A 72 10.96 0.69 1.74
CA GLU A 72 11.62 0.08 2.88
C GLU A 72 10.92 0.48 4.18
N LEU A 73 10.90 -0.44 5.15
CA LEU A 73 10.26 -0.21 6.45
C LEU A 73 10.92 0.94 7.25
N PRO A 74 12.25 1.09 7.32
CA PRO A 74 12.89 2.18 8.06
C PRO A 74 12.41 3.57 7.67
N ASP A 75 12.26 3.85 6.37
CA ASP A 75 11.79 5.14 5.88
C ASP A 75 10.38 5.48 6.37
N ALA A 76 9.50 4.47 6.38
CA ALA A 76 8.15 4.61 6.90
C ALA A 76 8.13 4.83 8.43
N LEU A 77 9.05 4.19 9.16
CA LEU A 77 9.19 4.36 10.61
C LEU A 77 9.61 5.78 10.97
N SER A 78 10.56 6.37 10.24
CA SER A 78 10.95 7.77 10.42
C SER A 78 9.76 8.71 10.28
N LYS A 79 8.86 8.45 9.31
CA LYS A 79 7.64 9.25 9.12
C LYS A 79 6.65 9.08 10.28
N ILE A 80 6.49 7.86 10.78
CA ILE A 80 5.62 7.56 11.94
C ILE A 80 6.17 8.24 13.20
N GLN A 81 7.48 8.20 13.42
CA GLN A 81 8.15 8.86 14.54
C GLN A 81 7.92 10.38 14.48
N ASP A 82 8.18 11.01 13.34
CA ASP A 82 7.91 12.43 13.11
C ASP A 82 6.44 12.81 13.45
N ALA A 83 5.47 11.97 13.11
CA ALA A 83 4.07 12.19 13.45
C ALA A 83 3.74 12.03 14.94
N ILE A 84 4.49 11.19 15.66
CA ILE A 84 4.37 11.06 17.11
C ILE A 84 4.96 12.30 17.78
N ASP A 85 6.17 12.68 17.39
CA ASP A 85 6.94 13.76 18.00
C ASP A 85 6.28 15.14 17.76
N ASN A 86 5.67 15.33 16.58
CA ASN A 86 5.02 16.59 16.19
C ASN A 86 3.47 16.55 16.30
N ASP A 87 2.93 15.54 16.99
CA ASP A 87 1.51 15.38 17.30
C ASP A 87 0.54 15.61 16.12
N TYR A 88 0.88 15.11 14.93
CA TYR A 88 0.00 15.19 13.77
C TYR A 88 -0.45 13.80 13.31
N ARG A 89 -1.44 13.80 12.43
CA ARG A 89 -2.00 12.59 11.85
C ARG A 89 -1.60 12.46 10.38
N ILE A 90 -1.03 11.33 10.02
CA ILE A 90 -0.64 10.98 8.65
C ILE A 90 -1.89 10.53 7.87
N PRO A 91 -2.21 11.17 6.72
CA PRO A 91 -3.35 10.78 5.89
C PRO A 91 -3.27 9.35 5.35
N LEU A 92 -2.11 8.95 4.83
CA LEU A 92 -1.88 7.57 4.44
C LEU A 92 -0.39 7.23 4.35
N LEU A 93 -0.10 5.95 4.53
CA LEU A 93 1.17 5.32 4.19
C LEU A 93 0.94 4.27 3.10
N ILE A 94 1.80 4.22 2.10
CA ILE A 94 1.81 3.22 1.03
C ILE A 94 3.11 2.43 1.15
N PHE A 95 3.01 1.15 1.47
CA PHE A 95 4.10 0.20 1.29
C PHE A 95 3.97 -0.39 -0.12
N ASP A 96 4.78 0.10 -1.05
CA ASP A 96 4.76 -0.37 -2.44
C ASP A 96 5.64 -1.63 -2.60
N ASP A 97 5.17 -2.60 -3.39
CA ASP A 97 5.79 -3.93 -3.51
C ASP A 97 6.11 -4.55 -2.12
N ALA A 98 5.16 -4.40 -1.19
CA ALA A 98 5.30 -4.73 0.22
C ALA A 98 5.64 -6.21 0.51
N GLY A 99 5.45 -7.12 -0.45
CA GLY A 99 5.88 -8.51 -0.35
C GLY A 99 7.39 -8.70 -0.21
N ILE A 100 8.19 -7.67 -0.50
CA ILE A 100 9.64 -7.66 -0.31
C ILE A 100 9.98 -7.55 1.19
N TRP A 101 9.58 -6.44 1.83
CA TRP A 101 9.96 -6.13 3.22
C TRP A 101 8.98 -6.67 4.27
N LEU A 102 7.72 -6.84 3.90
CA LEU A 102 6.66 -7.35 4.78
C LEU A 102 6.26 -8.77 4.36
N SER A 103 7.25 -9.53 3.91
CA SER A 103 7.08 -10.85 3.32
C SER A 103 6.54 -11.87 4.32
N LYS A 104 5.76 -12.83 3.83
CA LYS A 104 5.36 -14.01 4.63
C LYS A 104 6.55 -14.85 5.09
N TYR A 105 7.73 -14.74 4.50
CA TYR A 105 8.89 -15.58 4.83
C TYR A 105 9.70 -15.07 6.01
N VAL A 106 9.49 -13.81 6.43
CA VAL A 106 10.26 -13.15 7.50
C VAL A 106 9.38 -12.82 8.70
N TRP A 107 8.18 -13.41 8.78
CA TRP A 107 7.19 -13.08 9.81
C TRP A 107 7.68 -13.34 11.24
N TYR A 108 8.63 -14.26 11.41
CA TYR A 108 9.21 -14.67 12.68
C TYR A 108 10.39 -13.79 13.12
N GLU A 109 10.85 -12.88 12.27
CA GLU A 109 11.93 -11.95 12.61
C GLU A 109 11.47 -10.93 13.66
N ASP A 110 12.38 -10.53 14.54
CA ASP A 110 12.03 -9.68 15.69
C ASP A 110 11.59 -8.27 15.29
N TYR A 111 12.13 -7.74 14.20
CA TYR A 111 11.67 -6.47 13.65
C TYR A 111 10.22 -6.57 13.15
N MET A 112 9.81 -7.69 12.55
CA MET A 112 8.43 -7.91 12.10
C MET A 112 7.47 -8.04 13.28
N LYS A 113 7.85 -8.80 14.32
CA LYS A 113 7.06 -8.91 15.56
C LYS A 113 6.85 -7.54 16.20
N THR A 114 7.88 -6.70 16.23
CA THR A 114 7.81 -5.34 16.77
C THR A 114 6.95 -4.44 15.88
N PHE A 115 7.13 -4.51 14.57
CA PHE A 115 6.29 -3.79 13.62
C PHE A 115 4.81 -4.13 13.77
N TYR A 116 4.44 -5.39 14.02
CA TYR A 116 3.04 -5.77 14.25
C TYR A 116 2.42 -5.10 15.49
N LYS A 117 3.22 -4.91 16.54
CA LYS A 117 2.80 -4.17 17.75
C LYS A 117 2.56 -2.70 17.43
N ILE A 118 3.46 -2.07 16.67
CA ILE A 118 3.28 -0.70 16.18
C ILE A 118 2.03 -0.61 15.30
N TYR A 119 1.87 -1.53 14.36
CA TYR A 119 0.73 -1.60 13.46
C TYR A 119 -0.61 -1.76 14.19
N ALA A 120 -0.64 -2.46 15.32
CA ALA A 120 -1.85 -2.57 16.15
C ALA A 120 -2.31 -1.21 16.72
N LEU A 121 -1.37 -0.30 16.97
CA LEU A 121 -1.61 1.02 17.57
C LEU A 121 -1.69 2.15 16.52
N ILE A 122 -1.35 1.85 15.26
CA ILE A 122 -1.07 2.84 14.21
C ILE A 122 -2.24 3.75 13.87
N ARG A 123 -3.48 3.30 14.10
CA ARG A 123 -4.73 4.05 13.86
C ARG A 123 -4.72 5.47 14.44
N THR A 124 -4.09 5.63 15.59
CA THR A 124 -4.01 6.91 16.31
C THR A 124 -3.27 7.95 15.48
N ARG A 125 -2.15 7.57 14.87
CA ARG A 125 -1.26 8.46 14.10
C ARG A 125 -1.45 8.38 12.59
N VAL A 126 -2.08 7.32 12.06
CA VAL A 126 -2.23 7.10 10.63
C VAL A 126 -3.68 6.74 10.31
N SER A 127 -4.32 7.46 9.38
CA SER A 127 -5.69 7.11 8.98
C SER A 127 -5.77 5.99 7.96
N ALA A 128 -4.71 5.72 7.20
CA ALA A 128 -4.69 4.63 6.25
C ALA A 128 -3.32 4.00 6.01
N VAL A 129 -3.29 2.67 5.85
CA VAL A 129 -2.13 1.95 5.33
C VAL A 129 -2.55 1.16 4.10
N ILE A 130 -1.79 1.34 3.01
CA ILE A 130 -1.99 0.68 1.73
C ILE A 130 -0.79 -0.21 1.45
N PHE A 131 -1.02 -1.47 1.12
CA PHE A 131 0.00 -2.40 0.67
C PHE A 131 -0.23 -2.71 -0.81
N THR A 132 0.79 -2.58 -1.65
CA THR A 132 0.73 -3.12 -3.01
C THR A 132 1.54 -4.41 -3.09
N THR A 133 1.02 -5.42 -3.80
CA THR A 133 1.69 -6.72 -3.92
C THR A 133 1.20 -7.47 -5.17
N PRO A 134 2.01 -8.34 -5.83
CA PRO A 134 1.50 -9.23 -6.87
C PRO A 134 0.37 -10.13 -6.36
N SER A 135 0.57 -10.77 -5.21
CA SER A 135 -0.41 -11.59 -4.52
C SER A 135 -0.57 -11.15 -3.05
N PRO A 136 -1.79 -11.12 -2.49
CA PRO A 136 -1.98 -10.90 -1.06
C PRO A 136 -1.21 -11.92 -0.21
N GLU A 137 -0.99 -13.13 -0.72
CA GLU A 137 -0.28 -14.20 -0.02
C GLU A 137 1.22 -13.94 0.15
N ASP A 138 1.79 -13.01 -0.61
CA ASP A 138 3.20 -12.62 -0.46
C ASP A 138 3.42 -11.84 0.84
N LEU A 139 2.36 -11.21 1.36
CA LEU A 139 2.39 -10.47 2.62
C LEU A 139 2.26 -11.41 3.82
N ALA A 140 2.93 -11.03 4.90
CA ALA A 140 2.79 -11.68 6.19
C ALA A 140 1.31 -11.78 6.62
N PHE A 141 0.93 -12.95 7.14
CA PHE A 141 -0.45 -13.30 7.44
C PHE A 141 -1.15 -12.27 8.32
N TYR A 142 -0.45 -11.75 9.34
CA TYR A 142 -0.97 -10.74 10.26
C TYR A 142 -1.47 -9.47 9.54
N LEU A 143 -0.71 -8.99 8.55
CA LEU A 143 -1.03 -7.79 7.78
C LEU A 143 -2.12 -8.09 6.74
N ARG A 144 -2.01 -9.23 6.04
CA ARG A 144 -3.01 -9.70 5.08
C ARG A 144 -4.40 -9.83 5.71
N GLU A 145 -4.48 -10.36 6.93
CA GLU A 145 -5.75 -10.54 7.60
C GLU A 145 -6.40 -9.21 7.98
N LYS A 146 -5.59 -8.23 8.38
CA LYS A 146 -6.01 -6.87 8.70
C LYS A 146 -6.18 -5.95 7.49
N GLY A 147 -5.94 -6.45 6.28
CA GLY A 147 -6.26 -5.77 5.02
C GLY A 147 -7.76 -5.72 4.77
N TRP A 148 -8.47 -4.90 5.54
CA TRP A 148 -9.95 -4.78 5.51
C TRP A 148 -10.53 -4.43 4.16
N TYR A 149 -9.76 -3.78 3.29
CA TYR A 149 -10.09 -3.66 1.88
C TYR A 149 -9.12 -4.45 1.01
N GLN A 150 -9.67 -5.24 0.11
CA GLN A 150 -8.92 -5.96 -0.91
C GLN A 150 -9.27 -5.38 -2.28
N ILE A 151 -8.27 -4.93 -3.02
CA ILE A 151 -8.46 -4.25 -4.30
C ILE A 151 -7.72 -5.02 -5.39
N ARG A 152 -8.47 -5.68 -6.26
CA ARG A 152 -7.90 -6.39 -7.41
C ARG A 152 -7.77 -5.43 -8.59
N VAL A 153 -6.54 -5.17 -9.02
CA VAL A 153 -6.25 -4.35 -10.20
C VAL A 153 -5.99 -5.24 -11.42
N THR A 154 -6.68 -4.97 -12.51
CA THR A 154 -6.56 -5.71 -13.76
C THR A 154 -6.52 -4.74 -14.94
N MET A 155 -5.53 -4.91 -15.81
CA MET A 155 -5.45 -4.18 -17.08
C MET A 155 -6.62 -4.60 -17.98
N VAL A 156 -7.46 -3.65 -18.37
CA VAL A 156 -8.63 -3.89 -19.23
C VAL A 156 -8.31 -3.60 -20.68
N ASN A 157 -7.52 -2.56 -20.94
CA ASN A 157 -7.14 -2.17 -22.28
C ASN A 157 -5.69 -1.67 -22.29
N ARG A 158 -4.78 -2.44 -22.92
CA ARG A 158 -3.36 -2.07 -23.04
C ARG A 158 -3.12 -0.93 -24.02
N LYS A 159 -3.93 -0.78 -25.07
CA LYS A 159 -3.74 0.29 -26.08
C LYS A 159 -3.99 1.66 -25.46
N THR A 160 -5.00 1.78 -24.61
CA THR A 160 -5.34 3.04 -23.91
C THR A 160 -4.76 3.13 -22.51
N MET A 161 -3.98 2.12 -22.10
CA MET A 161 -3.45 1.96 -20.75
C MET A 161 -4.55 2.12 -19.68
N THR A 162 -5.71 1.50 -19.88
CA THR A 162 -6.85 1.57 -18.94
C THR A 162 -6.92 0.31 -18.10
N ALA A 163 -6.96 0.48 -16.78
CA ALA A 163 -7.13 -0.60 -15.80
C ALA A 163 -8.40 -0.41 -14.98
N ARG A 164 -8.82 -1.52 -14.35
CA ARG A 164 -9.96 -1.60 -13.46
C ARG A 164 -9.50 -2.07 -12.09
N ALA A 165 -9.84 -1.32 -11.06
CA ALA A 165 -9.75 -1.74 -9.68
C ALA A 165 -11.12 -2.27 -9.23
N THR A 166 -11.17 -3.53 -8.79
CA THR A 166 -12.36 -4.13 -8.17
C THR A 166 -12.17 -4.15 -6.67
N LEU A 167 -13.03 -3.45 -5.95
CA LEU A 167 -12.88 -3.21 -4.52
C LEU A 167 -13.79 -4.14 -3.72
N TYR A 168 -13.20 -4.80 -2.74
CA TYR A 168 -13.88 -5.69 -1.81
C TYR A 168 -13.61 -5.22 -0.38
N SER A 169 -14.59 -5.34 0.50
CA SER A 169 -14.39 -5.26 1.95
C SER A 169 -14.35 -6.65 2.56
N LYS A 170 -13.42 -6.87 3.46
CA LYS A 170 -13.40 -7.99 4.40
C LYS A 170 -14.10 -7.59 5.69
N ASP A 171 -14.81 -8.53 6.27
CA ASP A 171 -15.35 -8.43 7.62
C ASP A 171 -15.31 -9.82 8.26
N PHE A 172 -15.35 -9.88 9.58
CA PHE A 172 -15.48 -11.15 10.29
C PHE A 172 -16.95 -11.45 10.55
N GLY A 173 -17.39 -12.63 10.15
CA GLY A 173 -18.71 -13.15 10.46
C GLY A 173 -18.61 -14.51 11.13
N ARG A 174 -19.77 -15.09 11.44
CA ARG A 174 -19.87 -16.49 11.86
C ARG A 174 -20.53 -17.31 10.77
N ASN A 175 -20.05 -18.54 10.55
CA ASN A 175 -20.74 -19.50 9.69
C ASN A 175 -21.85 -20.22 10.47
N SER A 176 -22.57 -21.13 9.82
CA SER A 176 -23.66 -21.92 10.44
C SER A 176 -23.20 -22.82 11.59
N LYS A 177 -21.89 -23.10 11.70
CA LYS A 177 -21.28 -23.87 12.79
C LYS A 177 -20.78 -22.96 13.93
N GLY A 178 -20.95 -21.64 13.82
CA GLY A 178 -20.47 -20.67 14.81
C GLY A 178 -19.00 -20.29 14.68
N GLU A 179 -18.27 -20.83 13.69
CA GLU A 179 -16.84 -20.55 13.47
C GLU A 179 -16.67 -19.15 12.88
N ILE A 180 -15.60 -18.44 13.31
CA ILE A 180 -15.24 -17.14 12.73
C ILE A 180 -14.75 -17.37 11.30
N VAL A 181 -15.42 -16.73 10.35
CA VAL A 181 -15.06 -16.78 8.93
C VAL A 181 -14.91 -15.38 8.38
N THR A 182 -13.99 -15.21 7.44
CA THR A 182 -13.84 -13.98 6.69
C THR A 182 -14.92 -13.89 5.61
N GLN A 183 -15.76 -12.86 5.68
CA GLN A 183 -16.74 -12.53 4.66
C GLN A 183 -16.19 -11.46 3.73
N VAL A 184 -16.37 -11.64 2.42
CA VAL A 184 -15.88 -10.69 1.41
C VAL A 184 -17.08 -10.15 0.62
N LYS A 185 -17.23 -8.82 0.58
CA LYS A 185 -18.31 -8.14 -0.16
C LYS A 185 -17.73 -7.18 -1.17
N LYS A 186 -18.12 -7.29 -2.44
CA LYS A 186 -17.78 -6.31 -3.47
C LYS A 186 -18.44 -4.96 -3.13
N LYS A 187 -17.67 -3.86 -3.20
CA LYS A 187 -18.12 -2.53 -2.82
C LYS A 187 -18.18 -1.55 -3.98
N ALA A 188 -17.18 -1.58 -4.86
CA ALA A 188 -17.06 -0.60 -5.92
C ALA A 188 -16.19 -1.11 -7.09
N LEU A 189 -16.22 -0.33 -8.16
CA LEU A 189 -15.37 -0.47 -9.34
C LEU A 189 -14.81 0.91 -9.67
N ASP A 190 -13.49 1.03 -9.76
CA ASP A 190 -12.83 2.22 -10.28
C ASP A 190 -12.18 1.90 -11.63
N LEU A 191 -12.45 2.72 -12.63
CA LEU A 191 -11.73 2.71 -13.91
C LEU A 191 -10.72 3.86 -13.92
N PHE A 192 -9.48 3.57 -14.29
CA PHE A 192 -8.41 4.57 -14.29
C PHE A 192 -7.38 4.30 -15.38
N LYS A 193 -6.75 5.37 -15.88
CA LYS A 193 -5.57 5.26 -16.73
C LYS A 193 -4.35 4.89 -15.89
N VAL A 194 -3.54 3.95 -16.35
CA VAL A 194 -2.25 3.55 -15.78
C VAL A 194 -1.18 4.52 -16.28
N GLN A 195 -1.34 5.78 -15.88
CA GLN A 195 -0.45 6.89 -16.20
C GLN A 195 -0.46 7.88 -15.03
N ILE A 196 0.73 8.37 -14.70
CA ILE A 196 0.99 9.43 -13.71
C ILE A 196 1.95 10.45 -14.37
N PRO A 197 2.14 11.65 -13.80
CA PRO A 197 3.09 12.62 -14.33
C PRO A 197 4.51 12.06 -14.39
N ASP A 198 5.25 12.43 -15.44
CA ASP A 198 6.61 11.92 -15.69
C ASP A 198 7.58 12.23 -14.55
N ILE A 199 7.43 13.39 -13.90
CA ILE A 199 8.28 13.77 -12.76
C ILE A 199 8.14 12.79 -11.59
N ILE A 200 6.90 12.41 -11.25
CA ILE A 200 6.60 11.44 -10.20
C ILE A 200 7.06 10.04 -10.63
N TYR A 201 6.85 9.68 -11.90
CA TYR A 201 7.28 8.38 -12.42
C TYR A 201 8.82 8.23 -12.39
N LYS A 202 9.56 9.25 -12.81
CA LYS A 202 11.03 9.24 -12.82
C LYS A 202 11.60 9.09 -11.41
N GLU A 203 11.06 9.86 -10.46
CA GLU A 203 11.45 9.81 -9.05
C GLU A 203 11.12 8.45 -8.42
N TYR A 204 9.90 7.93 -8.64
CA TYR A 204 9.53 6.57 -8.23
C TYR A 204 10.50 5.52 -8.78
N MET A 205 10.79 5.57 -10.08
CA MET A 205 11.70 4.62 -10.73
C MET A 205 13.15 4.77 -10.25
N GLN A 206 13.56 5.94 -9.77
CA GLN A 206 14.86 6.11 -9.14
C GLN A 206 14.91 5.40 -7.78
N ARG A 207 13.97 5.69 -6.88
CA ARG A 207 13.88 5.04 -5.55
C ARG A 207 13.77 3.52 -5.68
N ARG A 208 12.96 3.03 -6.63
CA ARG A 208 12.83 1.60 -6.92
C ARG A 208 14.17 0.97 -7.31
N ARG A 209 14.94 1.62 -8.20
CA ARG A 209 16.26 1.14 -8.64
C ARG A 209 17.27 1.14 -7.49
N GLU A 210 17.18 2.08 -6.56
CA GLU A 210 18.05 2.09 -5.36
C GLU A 210 17.76 0.88 -4.47
N THR A 211 16.49 0.58 -4.19
CA THR A 211 16.10 -0.63 -3.44
C THR A 211 16.52 -1.91 -4.17
N GLU A 212 16.33 -2.00 -5.50
CA GLU A 212 16.79 -3.15 -6.30
C GLU A 212 18.31 -3.35 -6.20
N ARG A 213 19.10 -2.27 -6.22
CA ARG A 213 20.57 -2.34 -6.03
C ARG A 213 20.95 -2.86 -4.65
N LYS A 214 20.29 -2.39 -3.58
CA LYS A 214 20.54 -2.85 -2.21
C LYS A 214 20.30 -4.36 -2.10
N LEU A 215 19.17 -4.85 -2.61
CA LEU A 215 18.83 -6.29 -2.60
C LEU A 215 19.84 -7.13 -3.39
N LEU A 216 20.33 -6.63 -4.52
CA LEU A 216 21.37 -7.31 -5.31
C LEU A 216 22.72 -7.36 -4.56
N GLN A 217 23.07 -6.30 -3.84
CA GLN A 217 24.28 -6.26 -3.02
C GLN A 217 24.19 -7.24 -1.84
N GLU A 218 23.06 -7.27 -1.14
CA GLU A 218 22.77 -8.22 -0.06
C GLU A 218 22.89 -9.67 -0.55
N LEU A 219 22.25 -10.00 -1.68
CA LEU A 219 22.34 -11.34 -2.26
C LEU A 219 23.79 -11.72 -2.60
N ARG A 220 24.58 -10.79 -3.17
CA ARG A 220 25.99 -11.04 -3.47
C ARG A 220 26.81 -11.31 -2.22
N GLN A 221 26.58 -10.58 -1.14
CA GLN A 221 27.27 -10.78 0.15
C GLN A 221 26.94 -12.15 0.77
N ILE A 222 25.67 -12.56 0.70
CA ILE A 222 25.23 -13.88 1.17
C ILE A 222 25.94 -14.97 0.37
N LEU A 223 25.94 -14.87 -0.97
CA LEU A 223 26.59 -15.83 -1.85
C LEU A 223 28.11 -15.90 -1.65
N SER A 224 28.79 -14.76 -1.43
CA SER A 224 30.23 -14.77 -1.15
C SER A 224 30.55 -15.47 0.16
N THR A 225 29.73 -15.27 1.20
CA THR A 225 29.91 -15.90 2.51
C THR A 225 29.72 -17.42 2.43
N LEU A 226 28.74 -17.88 1.64
CA LEU A 226 28.52 -19.31 1.40
C LEU A 226 29.69 -19.99 0.69
N ASN A 227 30.28 -19.33 -0.31
CA ASN A 227 31.43 -19.88 -1.05
C ASN A 227 32.68 -20.01 -0.16
N VAL A 228 32.92 -19.05 0.74
CA VAL A 228 34.02 -19.14 1.71
C VAL A 228 33.81 -20.32 2.66
N ASN A 229 32.61 -20.49 3.20
CA ASN A 229 32.31 -21.60 4.12
C ASN A 229 32.41 -22.98 3.43
N ASN A 230 32.12 -23.06 2.14
CA ASN A 230 32.24 -24.29 1.35
C ASN A 230 33.67 -24.59 0.88
N SER A 231 34.60 -23.64 0.95
CA SER A 231 36.01 -23.85 0.57
C SER A 231 36.94 -24.08 1.77
N VAL A 232 36.40 -24.00 2.98
CA VAL A 232 37.09 -24.33 4.26
C VAL A 232 36.70 -25.73 4.77
N ASN A 233 35.70 -26.38 4.16
CA ASN A 233 35.33 -27.78 4.37
C ASN A 233 35.81 -28.65 3.21
#